data_AF-A0A0R3TL16-F1
#
_entry.id   AF-A0A0R3TL16-F1
#
_cell.length_a   1.000
_cell.length_b   1.000
_cell.length_c   1.000
_cell.angle_alpha   90.00
_cell.angle_beta   90.00
_cell.angle_gamma   90.00
#
_symmetry.space_group_name_H-M   'P 1'
#
loop_
_entity.id
_entity.type
_entity.pdbx_description
1 polymer ?
#
loop_
_entity_poly.entity_id
_entity_poly.type
_entity_poly.pdbx_seq_one_letter_code
_entity_poly.pdbx_strand_id
1 'polypeptide(L)' 'MWYEIIPSFAIMLGAAAMMNPLCKGAAYLLYGRWDGPDFFSQRGEFRIFLRDRDVAGTNWHMKGLETIED' A
#
# COMPACT_ATOMS: atom_id res chain seq x y z
N MET A 1 -35.62 16.43 17.82
CA MET A 1 -36.26 15.22 17.24
C MET A 1 -35.22 14.11 17.05
N TRP A 2 -35.60 12.82 17.05
CA TRP A 2 -34.65 11.69 16.99
C TRP A 2 -33.76 11.66 15.73
N TYR A 3 -34.23 12.26 14.63
CA TYR A 3 -33.51 12.30 13.35
C TYR A 3 -32.31 13.26 13.34
N GLU A 4 -32.15 14.12 14.34
CA GLU A 4 -31.02 15.05 14.45
C GLU A 4 -29.68 14.34 14.65
N ILE A 5 -29.69 13.05 15.01
CA ILE A 5 -28.47 12.24 15.14
C ILE A 5 -27.95 11.73 13.79
N ILE A 6 -28.81 11.71 12.76
CA ILE A 6 -28.50 11.14 11.44
C ILE A 6 -27.30 11.82 10.78
N PRO A 7 -27.17 13.17 10.77
CA PRO A 7 -26.00 13.84 10.20
C PRO A 7 -24.70 13.44 10.88
N SER A 8 -24.67 13.38 12.21
CA SER A 8 -23.48 12.97 12.97
C SER A 8 -23.09 11.52 12.66
N PHE A 9 -24.08 10.63 12.56
CA PHE A 9 -23.84 9.24 12.22
C PHE A 9 -23.32 9.08 10.79
N ALA A 10 -23.87 9.84 9.84
CA ALA A 10 -23.43 9.84 8.45
C ALA A 10 -21.99 10.35 8.29
N ILE A 11 -21.59 11.39 9.02
CA ILE A 11 -20.20 11.89 9.03
C ILE A 11 -19.25 10.83 9.59
N MET A 12 -19.61 10.22 10.71
CA MET A 12 -18.78 9.18 11.34
C MET A 12 -18.59 7.97 10.41
N LEU A 13 -19.69 7.50 9.79
CA LEU A 13 -19.66 6.36 8.89
C LEU A 13 -18.91 6.69 7.59
N GLY A 14 -19.10 7.89 7.05
CA GLY A 14 -18.34 8.40 5.91
C GLY A 14 -16.84 8.47 6.18
N ALA A 15 -16.43 9.00 7.33
CA ALA A 15 -15.02 9.07 7.72
C ALA A 15 -14.40 7.67 7.86
N ALA A 16 -15.11 6.74 8.53
CA ALA A 16 -14.65 5.36 8.67
C ALA A 16 -14.55 4.64 7.31
N ALA A 17 -15.54 4.82 6.44
CA ALA A 17 -15.58 4.19 5.12
C ALA A 17 -14.50 4.72 4.17
N MET A 18 -14.08 6.00 4.32
CA MET A 18 -13.06 6.62 3.47
C MET A 18 -11.63 6.17 3.78
N MET A 19 -11.35 5.66 4.99
CA MET A 19 -9.99 5.27 5.38
C MET A 19 -9.40 4.20 4.44
N ASN A 20 -10.14 3.13 4.18
CA ASN A 20 -9.68 2.05 3.30
C ASN A 20 -9.37 2.48 1.85
N PRO A 21 -10.27 3.16 1.13
CA PRO A 21 -9.97 3.62 -0.23
C PRO A 21 -8.84 4.66 -0.26
N LEU A 22 -8.72 5.52 0.76
CA LEU A 22 -7.59 6.45 0.86
C LEU A 22 -6.26 5.73 1.04
N CYS A 23 -6.19 4.74 1.94
CA CYS A 23 -4.99 3.92 2.11
C CYS A 23 -4.63 3.16 0.84
N LYS A 24 -5.61 2.57 0.13
CA LYS A 24 -5.37 1.89 -1.15
C LYS A 24 -4.90 2.86 -2.24
N GLY A 25 -5.50 4.04 -2.34
CA GLY A 25 -5.07 5.08 -3.28
C GLY A 25 -3.66 5.57 -2.99
N ALA A 26 -3.32 5.80 -1.72
CA ALA A 26 -1.97 6.18 -1.31
C ALA A 26 -0.96 5.06 -1.59
N ALA A 27 -1.30 3.80 -1.29
CA ALA A 27 -0.47 2.65 -1.61
C ALA A 27 -0.23 2.56 -3.13
N TYR A 28 -1.26 2.78 -3.94
CA TYR A 28 -1.12 2.79 -5.39
C TYR A 28 -0.19 3.90 -5.90
N LEU A 29 -0.24 5.09 -5.32
CA LEU A 29 0.65 6.19 -5.69
C LEU A 29 2.11 5.92 -5.32
N LEU A 30 2.35 5.19 -4.23
CA LEU A 30 3.70 4.88 -3.76
C LEU A 30 4.29 3.64 -4.44
N TYR A 31 3.51 2.55 -4.53
CA TYR A 31 3.97 1.23 -4.94
C TYR A 31 3.43 0.81 -6.32
N GLY A 32 2.62 1.65 -6.99
CA GLY A 32 1.99 1.33 -8.26
C GLY A 32 0.88 0.29 -8.12
N ARG A 33 0.78 -0.64 -9.07
CA ARG A 33 -0.22 -1.72 -9.04
C ARG A 33 0.05 -2.80 -7.99
N TRP A 34 1.16 -2.71 -7.26
CA TRP A 34 1.54 -3.68 -6.25
C TRP A 34 0.93 -3.33 -4.90
N ASP A 35 0.51 -4.36 -4.17
CA ASP A 35 0.25 -4.18 -2.75
C ASP A 35 1.57 -3.80 -2.07
N GLY A 36 1.49 -2.80 -1.18
CA GLY A 36 2.66 -2.34 -0.45
C GLY A 36 3.30 -3.50 0.33
N PRO A 37 4.63 -3.50 0.49
CA PRO A 37 5.34 -4.52 1.24
C PRO A 37 4.83 -4.59 2.68
N ASP A 38 4.48 -5.79 3.13
CA ASP A 38 4.11 -6.02 4.52
C ASP A 38 5.38 -6.18 5.38
N PHE A 39 5.97 -5.05 5.75
CA PHE A 39 7.24 -5.01 6.48
C PHE A 39 7.21 -5.69 7.86
N PHE A 40 6.03 -6.00 8.39
CA PHE A 40 5.85 -6.49 9.75
C PHE A 40 5.48 -7.96 9.83
N SER A 41 5.17 -8.59 8.68
CA SER A 41 4.83 -10.01 8.60
C SER A 41 6.04 -10.89 8.92
N GLN A 42 7.19 -10.62 8.28
CA GLN A 42 8.40 -11.42 8.44
C GLN A 42 9.67 -10.57 8.36
N ARG A 43 10.59 -10.73 9.33
CA ARG A 43 11.87 -9.99 9.38
C ARG A 43 12.75 -10.15 8.14
N GLY A 44 12.59 -11.24 7.38
CA GLY A 44 13.33 -11.48 6.14
C GLY A 44 12.88 -10.61 4.97
N GLU A 45 11.61 -10.20 4.95
CA GLU A 45 10.99 -9.48 3.82
C GLU A 45 11.57 -8.08 3.67
N PHE A 46 11.89 -7.39 4.77
CA PHE A 46 12.55 -6.09 4.71
C PHE A 46 13.94 -6.15 4.05
N ARG A 47 14.69 -7.23 4.27
CA ARG A 47 16.02 -7.39 3.67
C ARG A 47 15.93 -7.68 2.17
N ILE A 48 14.92 -8.44 1.76
CA ILE A 48 14.64 -8.71 0.34
C ILE A 48 14.20 -7.41 -0.35
N PHE A 49 13.32 -6.65 0.27
CA PHE A 49 12.88 -5.35 -0.23
C PHE A 49 14.05 -4.37 -0.47
N LEU A 50 15.00 -4.31 0.46
CA LEU A 50 16.20 -3.48 0.28
C LEU A 50 17.09 -3.99 -0.87
N ARG A 51 17.24 -5.31 -1.01
CA ARG A 51 18.00 -5.90 -2.11
C ARG A 51 17.35 -5.60 -3.47
N ASP A 52 16.03 -5.67 -3.56
CA ASP A 52 15.31 -5.37 -4.81
C ASP A 52 15.55 -3.93 -5.24
N ARG A 53 15.63 -2.99 -4.29
CA ARG A 53 16.04 -1.61 -4.56
C ARG A 53 17.44 -1.52 -5.15
N ASP A 54 18.39 -2.26 -4.60
CA ASP A 54 19.78 -2.22 -5.05
C ASP A 54 19.94 -2.83 -6.45
N VAL A 55 19.12 -3.83 -6.80
CA VAL A 55 19.11 -4.48 -8.13
C VAL A 55 18.36 -3.66 -9.18
N ALA A 56 17.17 -3.16 -8.86
CA ALA A 56 16.29 -2.49 -9.80
C ALA A 56 16.43 -0.96 -9.81
N GLY A 57 17.14 -0.39 -8.84
CA GLY A 57 17.26 1.06 -8.59
C GLY A 57 16.03 1.69 -7.93
N THR A 58 14.91 0.96 -7.83
CA THR A 58 13.65 1.42 -7.21
C THR A 58 12.95 0.23 -6.54
N ASN A 59 12.06 0.51 -5.59
CA ASN A 59 11.35 -0.52 -4.82
C ASN A 59 10.14 -1.15 -5.55
N TRP A 60 9.77 -0.60 -6.70
CA TRP A 60 8.50 -0.90 -7.39
C TRP A 60 8.70 -1.43 -8.81
N HIS A 61 9.95 -1.44 -9.29
CA HIS A 61 10.33 -2.08 -10.54
C HIS A 61 10.87 -3.47 -10.26
N MET A 62 10.24 -4.49 -10.84
CA MET A 62 10.78 -5.85 -10.80
C MET A 62 11.77 -6.05 -11.95
N LYS A 63 12.85 -6.76 -11.65
CA LYS A 63 13.79 -7.31 -12.64
C LYS A 63 13.62 -8.81 -12.67
N GLY A 64 13.24 -9.34 -13.82
CA GLY A 64 13.17 -10.77 -14.08
C GLY A 64 14.46 -11.30 -14.69
N LEU A 65 14.34 -12.40 -15.42
CA LEU A 65 15.46 -13.07 -16.08
C LEU A 65 16.13 -12.22 -17.17
N GLU A 66 15.49 -11.12 -17.61
CA GLU A 66 16.07 -10.20 -18.59
C GLU A 66 17.34 -9.49 -18.11
N THR A 67 17.69 -9.62 -16.83
CA THR A 67 18.91 -9.04 -16.24
C THR A 67 20.07 -10.03 -16.08
N ILE A 68 19.86 -11.30 -16.40
CA ILE A 68 20.87 -12.34 -16.29
C ILE A 68 21.47 -12.55 -17.68
N GLU A 69 22.77 -12.38 -17.81
CA GLU A 69 23.52 -12.74 -19.03
C GLU A 69 23.72 -14.28 -19.07
N ASP A 70 23.62 -14.87 -20.27
CA ASP A 70 23.75 -16.32 -20.52
C ASP A 70 25.12 -16.89 -20.11
#